data_AF-A0A954NHS0-F1
#
_entry.id   AF-A0A954NHS0-F1
#
_cell.length_a   1.000
_cell.length_b   1.000
_cell.length_c   1.000
_cell.angle_alpha   90.00
_cell.angle_beta   90.00
_cell.angle_gamma   90.00
#
_symmetry.space_group_name_H-M   'P 1'
#
loop_
_entity.id
_entity.type
_entity.pdbx_description
1 polymer ?
#
loop_
_entity_poly.entity_id
_entity_poly.type
_entity_poly.pdbx_seq_one_letter_code
_entity_poly.pdbx_strand_id
1 'polypeptide(L)' 'MALLDPYRLAAQLRRRVLVVDDHAQARRSVVETLTLLGYEATGIESAREALRRLESNTFDLIITDLMMPGMDGL' A
#
# COMPACT_ATOMS: atom_id res chain seq x y z
N MET A 1 14.56 32.81 5.61
CA MET A 1 13.51 31.97 6.25
C MET A 1 12.60 31.48 5.13
N ALA A 2 12.95 30.35 4.49
CA ALA A 2 12.21 29.84 3.35
C ALA A 2 10.88 29.26 3.84
N LEU A 3 9.77 29.86 3.41
CA LEU A 3 8.45 29.27 3.56
C LEU A 3 8.50 27.90 2.88
N LEU A 4 8.33 26.84 3.68
CA LEU A 4 8.17 25.48 3.17
C LEU A 4 6.94 25.49 2.26
N ASP A 5 7.17 25.36 0.96
CA ASP A 5 6.10 25.16 0.01
C ASP A 5 5.45 23.78 0.32
N PRO A 6 4.19 23.76 0.78
CA PRO A 6 3.53 22.52 1.18
C PRO A 6 3.41 21.53 0.02
N TYR A 7 3.42 22.01 -1.24
CA TYR A 7 3.41 21.15 -2.42
C TYR A 7 4.76 20.46 -2.64
N ARG A 8 5.87 21.12 -2.28
CA ARG A 8 7.20 20.52 -2.31
C ARG A 8 7.38 19.45 -1.24
N LEU A 9 6.82 19.65 -0.06
CA LEU A 9 6.82 18.66 1.01
C LEU A 9 5.98 17.44 0.62
N ALA A 10 4.79 17.66 0.04
CA ALA A 10 3.93 16.57 -0.45
C ALA A 10 4.54 15.75 -1.60
N ALA A 11 5.39 16.36 -2.43
CA ALA A 11 6.16 15.67 -3.46
C ALA A 11 7.37 14.90 -2.93
N GLN A 12 7.87 15.25 -1.74
CA GLN A 12 8.99 14.57 -1.07
C GLN A 12 8.55 13.41 -0.16
N LEU A 13 7.27 13.36 0.24
CA LEU A 13 6.72 12.26 1.00
C LEU A 13 6.53 11.05 0.08
N ARG A 14 7.19 9.93 0.41
CA ARG A 14 6.96 8.65 -0.27
C ARG A 14 5.52 8.22 0.00
N ARG A 15 4.74 8.04 -1.06
CA ARG A 15 3.34 7.61 -0.96
C ARG A 15 3.27 6.16 -0.49
N ARG A 16 2.39 5.89 0.47
CA ARG A 16 2.26 4.59 1.14
C ARG A 16 1.19 3.75 0.45
N VAL A 17 1.57 2.56 -0.01
CA VAL A 17 0.68 1.65 -0.74
C VAL A 17 0.55 0.33 0.00
N LEU A 18 -0.70 -0.13 0.21
CA LEU A 18 -1.00 -1.45 0.75
C LEU A 18 -1.36 -2.40 -0.40
N VAL A 19 -0.70 -3.55 -0.48
CA VAL A 19 -0.99 -4.61 -1.45
C VAL A 19 -1.58 -5.80 -0.69
N VAL A 20 -2.77 -6.24 -1.08
CA VAL A 20 -3.53 -7.33 -0.45
C VAL A 20 -3.74 -8.43 -1.48
N ASP A 21 -3.01 -9.53 -1.36
CA ASP A 21 -3.03 -10.62 -2.35
C ASP A 21 -2.56 -11.90 -1.67
N ASP A 22 -3.37 -12.95 -1.72
CA ASP A 22 -3.09 -14.25 -1.10
C ASP A 22 -2.01 -15.05 -1.85
N HIS A 23 -1.76 -14.72 -3.13
CA HIS A 23 -0.71 -15.31 -3.95
C HIS A 23 0.65 -14.64 -3.68
N ALA A 24 1.46 -15.29 -2.84
CA ALA A 24 2.73 -14.74 -2.37
C ALA A 24 3.69 -14.24 -3.46
N GLN A 25 3.71 -14.87 -4.65
CA GLN A 25 4.56 -14.43 -5.76
C GLN A 25 4.04 -13.14 -6.40
N ALA A 26 2.74 -13.06 -6.71
CA ALA A 26 2.12 -11.86 -7.27
C ALA A 26 2.26 -10.67 -6.32
N ARG A 27 1.93 -10.88 -5.04
CA ARG A 27 2.13 -9.91 -3.96
C ARG A 27 3.55 -9.34 -3.92
N ARG A 28 4.57 -10.22 -3.94
CA ARG A 28 5.98 -9.78 -3.93
C ARG A 28 6.34 -8.97 -5.16
N SER A 29 5.96 -9.43 -6.36
CA SER A 29 6.25 -8.72 -7.60
C SER A 29 5.65 -7.31 -7.65
N VAL A 30 4.43 -7.13 -7.14
CA VAL A 30 3.79 -5.81 -7.06
C VAL A 30 4.51 -4.91 -6.04
N VAL A 31 4.81 -5.42 -4.85
CA VAL A 31 5.53 -4.66 -3.81
C VAL A 31 6.91 -4.20 -4.29
N GLU A 32 7.68 -5.09 -4.93
CA GLU A 32 8.99 -4.78 -5.49
C GLU A 32 8.89 -3.69 -6.56
N THR A 33 7.93 -3.82 -7.48
CA THR A 33 7.70 -2.84 -8.55
C THR A 33 7.35 -1.46 -7.99
N LEU A 34 6.43 -1.38 -7.03
CA LEU A 34 6.06 -0.12 -6.38
C LEU A 34 7.24 0.50 -5.62
N THR A 35 8.04 -0.33 -4.95
CA THR A 35 9.23 0.14 -4.22
C THR A 35 10.25 0.76 -5.17
N LEU A 36 10.49 0.13 -6.34
CA LEU A 36 11.36 0.65 -7.40
C LEU A 36 10.85 1.97 -7.99
N LEU A 37 9.53 2.15 -8.06
CA LEU A 37 8.89 3.38 -8.51
C LEU A 37 8.88 4.51 -7.46
N GLY A 38 9.44 4.28 -6.27
CA GLY A 38 9.57 5.31 -5.23
C GLY A 38 8.47 5.32 -4.17
N TYR A 39 7.53 4.37 -4.21
CA TYR A 39 6.50 4.21 -3.18
C TYR A 39 7.06 3.54 -1.92
N GLU A 40 6.36 3.69 -0.80
CA GLU A 40 6.51 2.86 0.40
C GLU A 40 5.44 1.77 0.34
N ALA A 41 5.78 0.60 -0.19
CA ALA A 41 4.82 -0.49 -0.41
C ALA A 41 4.88 -1.55 0.69
N THR A 42 3.72 -2.01 1.15
CA THR A 42 3.57 -3.08 2.14
C THR A 42 2.65 -4.16 1.59
N GLY A 43 3.11 -5.42 1.60
CA GLY A 43 2.29 -6.57 1.17
C GLY A 43 1.76 -7.38 2.35
N ILE A 44 0.48 -7.77 2.27
CA ILE A 44 -0.20 -8.69 3.20
C ILE A 44 -1.06 -9.69 2.43
N GLU A 45 -1.42 -10.81 3.07
CA GLU A 45 -2.03 -11.96 2.40
C GLU A 45 -3.57 -12.05 2.51
N SER A 46 -4.21 -11.21 3.31
CA SER A 46 -5.66 -11.31 3.52
C SER A 46 -6.33 -9.95 3.77
N ALA A 47 -7.57 -9.82 3.30
CA ALA A 47 -8.42 -8.65 3.56
C ALA A 47 -8.61 -8.40 5.07
N ARG A 48 -8.68 -9.46 5.89
CA ARG A 48 -8.80 -9.33 7.34
C ARG A 48 -7.58 -8.67 7.99
N GLU A 49 -6.37 -9.01 7.54
CA GLU A 49 -5.17 -8.30 7.99
C GLU A 49 -5.16 -6.86 7.49
N ALA A 50 -5.67 -6.61 6.28
CA ALA A 50 -5.75 -5.27 5.70
C ALA A 50 -6.58 -4.34 6.57
N LEU A 51 -7.79 -4.77 6.94
CA LEU A 51 -8.67 -4.01 7.82
C LEU A 51 -8.00 -3.69 9.16
N ARG A 52 -7.33 -4.66 9.81
CA ARG A 52 -6.58 -4.41 11.06
C ARG A 52 -5.49 -3.36 10.89
N ARG A 53 -4.76 -3.37 9.76
CA ARG A 53 -3.72 -2.36 9.51
C ARG A 53 -4.31 -0.98 9.26
N LEU A 54 -5.45 -0.90 8.58
CA LEU A 54 -6.14 0.35 8.27
C LEU A 54 -6.72 1.03 9.52
N GLU A 55 -7.00 0.28 10.60
CA GLU A 55 -7.42 0.86 11.88
C GLU A 55 -6.31 1.74 12.52
N SER A 56 -5.04 1.41 12.30
CA SER A 56 -3.90 2.07 12.96
C SER A 56 -2.95 2.80 12.00
N ASN A 57 -3.12 2.63 10.70
CA ASN A 57 -2.24 3.18 9.68
C ASN A 57 -3.04 3.78 8.53
N THR A 58 -2.57 4.90 8.01
CA THR A 58 -3.07 5.47 6.77
C THR A 58 -2.27 4.97 5.57
N PHE A 59 -2.95 4.75 4.46
CA PHE A 59 -2.35 4.46 3.16
C PHE A 59 -2.96 5.40 2.11
N ASP A 60 -2.16 5.80 1.12
CA ASP A 60 -2.63 6.66 0.02
C ASP A 60 -3.35 5.84 -1.06
N LEU A 61 -3.04 4.55 -1.17
CA LEU A 61 -3.61 3.61 -2.15
C LEU A 61 -3.65 2.19 -1.58
N ILE A 62 -4.71 1.45 -1.92
CA ILE A 62 -4.81 0.01 -1.70
C ILE A 62 -4.93 -0.67 -3.06
N ILE A 63 -4.14 -1.70 -3.30
CA ILE A 63 -4.26 -2.64 -4.41
C ILE A 63 -4.66 -3.98 -3.80
N THR A 64 -5.80 -4.53 -4.20
CA THR A 64 -6.32 -5.78 -3.64
C THR A 64 -6.67 -6.76 -4.75
N ASP A 65 -6.37 -8.04 -4.52
CA ASP A 65 -7.03 -9.12 -5.24
C ASP A 65 -8.52 -9.10 -4.88
N LEU A 66 -9.37 -9.39 -5.86
CA LEU A 66 -10.80 -9.53 -5.67
C LEU A 66 -11.15 -10.90 -5.10
N MET A 67 -10.39 -11.95 -5.44
CA MET A 67 -10.76 -13.33 -5.12
C MET A 67 -9.81 -13.93 -4.09
N MET A 68 -10.07 -13.70 -2.81
CA MET A 68 -9.30 -14.27 -1.70
C MET A 68 -10.14 -15.20 -0.82
N PRO A 69 -9.54 -16.25 -0.22
CA PRO A 69 -10.23 -17.10 0.74
C PRO A 69 -10.80 -16.33 1.95
N GLY A 70 -12.07 -16.58 2.24
CA GLY A 70 -12.75 -16.10 3.45
C GLY A 70 -13.32 -14.68 3.37
N MET A 71 -12.62 -13.72 2.76
CA MET A 71 -13.11 -12.36 2.49
C MET A 71 -12.45 -11.83 1.22
N ASP A 72 -13.26 -11.31 0.31
CA ASP A 72 -12.84 -10.70 -0.95
C ASP A 72 -12.33 -9.27 -0.75
N GLY A 73 -11.87 -8.65 -1.84
CA GLY A 73 -11.33 -7.29 -1.85
C GLY A 73 -12.36 -6.16 -2.01
N LEU A 74 -13.67 -6.44 -1.88
CA LEU A 74 -14.77 -5.49 -2.10
C LEU A 74 -15.42 -4.98 -0.81
#